data_AF-A0A950EWR6-F1
#
_entry.id   AF-A0A950EWR6-F1
#
_cell.length_a   1.000
_cell.length_b   1.000
_cell.length_c   1.000
_cell.angle_alpha   90.00
_cell.angle_beta   90.00
_cell.angle_gamma   90.00
#
_symmetry.space_group_name_H-M   'P 1'
#
loop_
_entity.id
_entity.type
_entity.pdbx_description
1 polymer ?
#
loop_
_entity_poly.entity_id
_entity_poly.type
_entity_poly.pdbx_seq_one_letter_code
_entity_poly.pdbx_strand_id
1 'polypeptide(L)'
;MPRRRLIVEAGALLAWLVAAGCGSNSTPAAKPAAGLSAPASPVLATPAIEGVASPKPIQAQAPTAPLRAPVLTISPEAATITADDPGVQLLLRRQSADGTVKDLTGLVAWRVDPPGFGAIEAGGYLRPLAADNVSVKAVFRR
;
A
#
# COMPACT_ATOMS: atom_id res chain seq x y z
N MET A 1 38.97 35.90 18.63
CA MET A 1 40.01 34.85 18.36
C MET A 1 40.80 34.66 19.65
N PRO A 2 41.25 33.44 20.04
CA PRO A 2 41.68 32.28 19.23
C PRO A 2 40.77 31.04 19.41
N ARG A 3 40.42 30.25 18.38
CA ARG A 3 41.18 29.19 17.68
C ARG A 3 41.80 28.14 18.62
N ARG A 4 41.12 26.99 18.76
CA ARG A 4 41.77 25.67 18.83
C ARG A 4 41.00 24.66 17.98
N ARG A 5 41.68 24.22 16.92
CA ARG A 5 41.37 23.06 16.09
C ARG A 5 41.64 21.80 16.91
N LEU A 6 40.85 20.75 16.72
CA LEU A 6 41.34 19.37 16.73
C LEU A 6 40.48 18.56 15.76
N ILE A 7 41.06 18.34 14.59
CA ILE A 7 40.69 17.32 13.62
C ILE A 7 41.25 16.02 14.17
N VAL A 8 40.42 14.99 14.31
CA VAL A 8 40.85 13.58 14.30
C VAL A 8 39.93 12.85 13.33
N GLU A 9 40.46 12.72 12.12
CA GLU A 9 40.05 11.76 11.09
C GLU A 9 40.70 10.40 11.40
N ALA A 10 40.24 9.35 10.72
CA ALA A 10 40.82 7.99 10.59
C ALA A 10 40.18 6.86 11.41
N GLY A 11 39.69 5.85 10.67
CA GLY A 11 39.35 4.51 11.16
C GLY A 11 38.09 3.95 10.50
N ALA A 12 38.02 3.84 9.17
CA ALA A 12 38.50 2.70 8.40
C ALA A 12 37.65 1.41 8.57
N LEU A 13 36.97 1.10 7.46
CA LEU A 13 36.78 -0.21 6.84
C LEU A 13 35.61 -1.10 7.31
N LEU A 14 34.60 -1.07 6.44
CA LEU A 14 33.70 -2.17 6.09
C LEU A 14 34.47 -3.50 5.94
N ALA A 15 34.03 -4.49 6.70
CA ALA A 15 33.92 -5.88 6.28
C ALA A 15 32.50 -6.29 6.71
N TRP A 16 31.69 -6.96 5.90
CA TRP A 16 31.62 -8.42 5.87
C TRP A 16 31.14 -8.90 4.48
N LEU A 17 31.85 -9.90 3.97
CA LEU A 17 31.63 -10.59 2.69
C LEU A 17 30.67 -11.79 2.87
N VAL A 18 29.83 -11.95 1.84
CA VAL A 18 29.46 -13.20 1.12
C VAL A 18 28.71 -14.30 1.88
N ALA A 19 27.47 -14.52 1.45
CA ALA A 19 26.92 -15.86 1.28
C ALA A 19 26.47 -16.02 -0.19
N ALA A 20 26.99 -17.06 -0.82
CA ALA A 20 26.79 -17.42 -2.21
C ALA A 20 25.36 -17.90 -2.47
N GLY A 21 24.76 -17.41 -3.55
CA GLY A 21 23.52 -17.94 -4.10
C GLY A 21 23.70 -18.19 -5.60
N CYS A 22 24.33 -19.31 -5.94
CA CYS A 22 24.31 -19.86 -7.29
C CYS A 22 22.88 -20.32 -7.62
N GLY A 23 22.28 -19.75 -8.65
CA GLY A 23 21.00 -20.19 -9.19
C GLY A 23 21.03 -20.13 -10.71
N SER A 24 21.80 -21.02 -11.33
CA SER A 24 21.74 -21.29 -12.77
C SER A 24 21.05 -22.63 -12.96
N ASN A 25 19.89 -22.67 -13.66
CA ASN A 25 19.67 -23.67 -14.70
C ASN A 25 18.40 -23.39 -15.54
N SER A 26 18.67 -23.26 -16.84
CA SER A 26 17.84 -23.34 -18.06
C SER A 26 16.66 -24.32 -17.98
N THR A 27 15.52 -24.14 -18.65
CA THR A 27 15.35 -24.24 -20.12
C THR A 27 13.90 -23.86 -20.53
N PRO A 28 13.66 -23.13 -21.65
CA PRO A 28 12.37 -23.10 -22.32
C PRO A 28 12.43 -23.90 -23.64
N ALA A 29 11.65 -24.98 -23.77
CA ALA A 29 11.17 -25.51 -25.06
C ALA A 29 10.27 -26.72 -24.88
N ALA A 30 9.01 -26.62 -25.29
CA ALA A 30 8.31 -27.71 -25.96
C ALA A 30 7.41 -27.14 -27.05
N LYS A 31 7.63 -27.65 -28.26
CA LYS A 31 7.14 -27.30 -29.59
C LYS A 31 5.71 -27.85 -29.84
N PRO A 32 4.92 -27.31 -30.80
CA PRO A 32 3.49 -27.61 -30.95
C PRO A 32 3.22 -28.90 -31.73
N ALA A 33 2.07 -29.51 -31.47
CA ALA A 33 1.53 -30.60 -32.27
C ALA A 33 0.19 -30.16 -32.90
N ALA A 34 0.23 -29.98 -34.22
CA ALA A 34 -0.94 -29.93 -35.08
C ALA A 34 -1.48 -31.35 -35.30
N GLY A 35 -2.80 -31.51 -35.32
CA GLY A 35 -3.50 -32.67 -35.86
C GLY A 35 -4.71 -32.20 -36.66
N LEU A 36 -4.64 -32.32 -37.99
CA LEU A 36 -5.69 -32.00 -38.95
C LEU A 36 -6.55 -33.24 -39.28
N SER A 37 -7.85 -32.98 -39.54
CA SER A 37 -8.76 -33.66 -40.49
C SER A 37 -9.24 -35.10 -40.14
N ALA A 38 -10.46 -35.56 -40.42
CA ALA A 38 -11.43 -35.35 -41.52
C ALA A 38 -12.84 -35.94 -41.13
N PRO A 39 -13.81 -36.22 -42.04
CA PRO A 39 -14.73 -35.34 -42.77
C PRO A 39 -16.26 -35.65 -42.57
N ALA A 40 -17.10 -34.82 -43.20
CA ALA A 40 -18.59 -34.82 -43.33
C ALA A 40 -19.19 -36.11 -43.97
N SER A 41 -20.48 -36.47 -44.03
CA SER A 41 -21.82 -35.81 -44.03
C SER A 41 -22.89 -36.96 -44.14
N PRO A 42 -24.18 -36.76 -44.46
CA PRO A 42 -25.32 -36.12 -43.77
C PRO A 42 -26.44 -37.16 -43.42
N VAL A 43 -27.60 -36.77 -42.86
CA VAL A 43 -28.95 -37.29 -43.25
C VAL A 43 -30.10 -36.72 -42.37
N LEU A 44 -31.09 -36.19 -43.10
CA LEU A 44 -32.52 -35.90 -42.88
C LEU A 44 -33.05 -35.18 -41.62
N ALA A 45 -33.82 -34.13 -41.93
CA ALA A 45 -34.67 -33.33 -41.07
C ALA A 45 -35.96 -34.08 -40.64
N THR A 46 -36.42 -33.77 -39.43
CA THR A 46 -37.82 -33.91 -39.02
C THR A 46 -38.28 -32.54 -38.47
N PRO A 47 -39.32 -31.90 -39.02
CA PRO A 47 -39.93 -30.72 -38.41
C PRO A 47 -40.96 -31.20 -37.39
N ALA A 48 -40.72 -30.97 -36.10
CA ALA A 48 -41.72 -31.25 -35.09
C ALA A 48 -41.56 -30.30 -33.89
N ILE A 49 -42.56 -29.42 -33.79
CA ILE A 49 -43.15 -28.82 -32.58
C ILE A 49 -42.28 -27.96 -31.67
N GLU A 50 -42.64 -26.67 -31.67
CA GLU A 50 -42.73 -25.77 -30.51
C GLU A 50 -42.51 -26.45 -29.15
N GLY A 51 -41.32 -26.26 -28.61
CA GLY A 51 -41.04 -26.35 -27.18
C GLY A 51 -40.50 -25.00 -26.77
N VAL A 52 -41.37 -24.18 -26.19
CA VAL A 52 -41.04 -22.90 -25.54
C VAL A 52 -39.72 -23.03 -24.81
N ALA A 53 -38.75 -22.18 -25.18
CA ALA A 53 -37.43 -22.11 -24.60
C ALA A 53 -37.53 -22.23 -23.08
N SER A 54 -36.92 -23.28 -22.53
CA SER A 54 -36.71 -23.42 -21.09
C SER A 54 -36.20 -22.07 -20.56
N PRO A 55 -36.85 -21.47 -19.55
CA PRO A 55 -36.31 -20.26 -18.95
C PRO A 55 -34.90 -20.60 -18.49
N LYS A 56 -33.91 -19.91 -19.06
CA LYS A 56 -32.52 -19.92 -18.58
C LYS A 56 -32.59 -19.79 -17.05
N PRO A 57 -32.00 -20.71 -16.28
CA PRO A 57 -32.08 -20.62 -14.83
C PRO A 57 -31.57 -19.24 -14.44
N ILE A 58 -32.41 -18.51 -13.70
CA ILE A 58 -32.03 -17.24 -13.09
C ILE A 58 -30.78 -17.56 -12.28
N GLN A 59 -29.63 -17.08 -12.76
CA GLN A 59 -28.38 -17.18 -12.02
C GLN A 59 -28.63 -16.48 -10.69
N ALA A 60 -28.67 -17.26 -9.62
CA ALA A 60 -28.76 -16.74 -8.26
C ALA A 60 -27.70 -15.66 -8.12
N GLN A 61 -28.13 -14.41 -7.94
CA GLN A 61 -27.22 -13.32 -7.65
C GLN A 61 -26.46 -13.71 -6.39
N ALA A 62 -25.13 -13.84 -6.49
CA ALA A 62 -24.29 -14.12 -5.34
C ALA A 62 -24.62 -13.10 -4.24
N PRO A 63 -24.74 -13.52 -2.96
CA PRO A 63 -25.01 -12.59 -1.88
C PRO A 63 -24.04 -11.42 -1.96
N THR A 64 -24.57 -10.21 -2.12
CA THR A 64 -23.75 -9.01 -2.13
C THR A 64 -23.17 -8.86 -0.73
N ALA A 65 -21.92 -9.29 -0.54
CA ALA A 65 -21.23 -9.09 0.72
C ALA A 65 -21.22 -7.58 1.04
N PRO A 66 -21.49 -7.18 2.29
CA PRO A 66 -21.53 -5.77 2.64
C PRO A 66 -20.17 -5.13 2.37
N LEU A 67 -20.15 -4.08 1.55
CA LEU A 67 -18.95 -3.32 1.25
C LEU A 67 -18.50 -2.59 2.52
N ARG A 68 -17.34 -2.99 3.07
CA ARG A 68 -16.76 -2.32 4.24
C ARG A 68 -16.23 -0.94 3.83
N ALA A 69 -16.55 0.11 4.59
CA ALA A 69 -16.00 1.44 4.36
C ALA A 69 -14.50 1.48 4.72
N PRO A 70 -13.68 2.27 3.99
CA PRO A 70 -12.27 2.44 4.35
C PRO A 70 -12.14 3.18 5.69
N VAL A 71 -11.15 2.78 6.49
CA VAL A 71 -10.85 3.40 7.79
C VAL A 71 -9.60 4.27 7.66
N LEU A 72 -9.64 5.47 8.23
CA LEU A 72 -8.49 6.37 8.33
C LEU A 72 -7.98 6.38 9.77
N THR A 73 -6.67 6.25 9.94
CA THR A 73 -6.03 6.20 11.27
C THR A 73 -4.75 7.01 11.27
N ILE A 74 -4.57 7.86 12.29
CA ILE A 74 -3.34 8.58 12.57
C ILE A 74 -2.57 7.80 13.64
N SER A 75 -1.28 7.57 13.42
CA SER A 75 -0.40 6.87 14.35
C SER A 75 0.85 7.73 14.61
N PRO A 76 1.31 7.85 15.86
CA PRO A 76 0.60 7.46 17.09
C PRO A 76 -0.68 8.30 17.29
N GLU A 77 -1.64 7.75 18.02
CA GLU A 77 -2.89 8.45 18.37
C GLU A 77 -2.68 9.54 19.44
N ALA A 78 -1.71 9.31 20.32
CA ALA A 78 -1.24 10.24 21.32
C ALA A 78 0.27 10.04 21.52
N ALA A 79 0.98 11.13 21.80
CA ALA A 79 2.40 11.11 22.11
C ALA A 79 2.70 12.19 23.15
N THR A 80 3.64 11.90 24.05
CA THR A 80 4.26 12.90 24.93
C THR A 80 5.68 13.11 24.44
N ILE A 81 6.06 14.36 24.20
CA ILE A 81 7.37 14.74 23.66
C ILE A 81 7.99 15.72 24.65
N THR A 82 9.19 15.41 25.14
CA THR A 82 9.91 16.33 26.03
C THR A 82 10.61 17.43 25.23
N ALA A 83 11.03 18.51 25.89
CA ALA A 83 11.68 19.63 25.21
C ALA A 83 13.02 19.24 24.55
N ASP A 84 13.69 18.21 25.07
CA ASP A 84 14.96 17.69 24.55
C ASP A 84 14.77 16.62 23.46
N ASP A 85 13.54 16.15 23.22
CA ASP A 85 13.25 15.16 22.19
C ASP A 85 13.26 15.79 20.78
N PRO A 86 13.77 15.07 19.77
CA PRO A 86 13.86 15.60 18.41
C PRO A 86 12.47 15.78 17.75
N GLY A 87 11.45 15.06 18.21
CA GLY A 87 10.10 15.04 17.64
C GLY A 87 9.57 13.62 17.41
N VAL A 88 8.38 13.52 16.82
CA VAL A 88 7.71 12.26 16.50
C VAL A 88 7.23 12.22 15.06
N GLN A 89 7.34 11.06 14.42
CA GLN A 89 6.77 10.83 13.10
C GLN A 89 5.27 10.51 13.23
N LEU A 90 4.42 11.34 12.63
CA LEU A 90 3.01 11.06 12.46
C LEU A 90 2.79 10.33 11.13
N LEU A 91 1.93 9.34 11.13
CA LEU A 91 1.58 8.56 9.96
C LEU A 91 0.08 8.54 9.77
N LEU A 92 -0.39 8.93 8.60
CA LEU A 92 -1.78 8.79 8.21
C LEU A 92 -1.92 7.57 7.31
N ARG A 93 -2.66 6.56 7.77
CA ARG A 93 -2.90 5.33 7.04
C ARG A 93 -4.38 5.20 6.69
N ARG A 94 -4.66 4.70 5.49
CA ARG A 94 -6.00 4.27 5.08
C ARG A 94 -6.01 2.76 4.90
N GLN A 95 -6.88 2.09 5.63
CA GLN A 95 -7.17 0.68 5.40
C GLN A 95 -8.41 0.56 4.52
N SER A 96 -8.27 -0.11 3.38
CA SER A 96 -9.36 -0.41 2.45
C SER A 96 -10.13 -1.67 2.88
N ALA A 97 -11.30 -1.90 2.28
CA ALA A 97 -12.17 -3.05 2.57
C ALA A 97 -11.49 -4.42 2.34
N ASP A 98 -10.56 -4.45 1.39
CA ASP A 98 -9.72 -5.61 1.01
C ASP A 98 -8.55 -5.85 2.00
N GLY A 99 -8.43 -5.02 3.04
CA GLY A 99 -7.34 -5.08 4.02
C GLY A 99 -6.07 -4.35 3.58
N THR A 100 -6.01 -3.81 2.35
CA THR A 100 -4.86 -3.06 1.86
C THR A 100 -4.67 -1.78 2.69
N VAL A 101 -3.46 -1.58 3.21
CA VAL A 101 -3.08 -0.37 3.95
C VAL A 101 -2.26 0.54 3.04
N LYS A 102 -2.73 1.78 2.86
CA LYS A 102 -2.03 2.82 2.09
C LYS A 102 -1.57 3.95 3.01
N ASP A 103 -0.30 4.35 2.86
CA ASP A 103 0.24 5.54 3.49
C ASP A 103 -0.21 6.80 2.72
N LEU A 104 -0.80 7.74 3.44
CA LEU A 104 -1.30 9.03 2.93
C LEU A 104 -0.61 10.22 3.64
N THR A 105 0.44 10.00 4.41
CA THR A 105 1.10 10.99 5.27
C THR A 105 1.56 12.22 4.51
N GLY A 106 2.12 12.03 3.30
CA GLY A 106 2.57 13.12 2.43
C GLY A 106 1.46 13.75 1.56
N LEU A 107 0.22 13.26 1.64
CA LEU A 107 -0.90 13.73 0.82
C LEU A 107 -1.85 14.68 1.57
N VAL A 108 -1.56 14.94 2.85
CA VAL A 108 -2.37 15.80 3.71
C VAL A 108 -1.59 17.04 4.14
N ALA A 109 -2.34 18.10 4.42
CA ALA A 109 -1.85 19.23 5.19
C ALA A 109 -2.01 18.93 6.68
N TRP A 110 -0.90 18.88 7.41
CA TRP A 110 -0.88 18.74 8.86
C TRP A 110 -1.06 20.11 9.54
N ARG A 111 -1.76 20.11 10.68
CA ARG A 111 -1.96 21.30 11.53
C ARG A 111 -1.91 20.94 13.00
N VAL A 112 -1.33 21.84 13.79
CA VAL A 112 -1.33 21.80 15.26
C VAL A 112 -2.29 22.87 15.77
N ASP A 113 -3.02 22.52 16.82
CA ASP A 113 -4.04 23.36 17.44
C ASP A 113 -3.94 23.22 18.98
N PRO A 114 -3.57 24.26 19.74
CA PRO A 114 -3.26 25.63 19.28
C PRO A 114 -1.97 25.73 18.45
N PRO A 115 -1.88 26.67 17.49
CA PRO A 115 -0.65 26.91 16.73
C PRO A 115 0.46 27.49 17.63
N GLY A 116 1.71 27.27 17.27
CA GLY A 116 2.89 27.83 17.96
C GLY A 116 3.54 26.91 18.99
N PHE A 117 2.86 25.83 19.39
CA PHE A 117 3.38 24.85 20.35
C PHE A 117 4.06 23.64 19.69
N GLY A 118 3.81 23.43 18.41
CA GLY A 118 4.48 22.43 17.60
C GLY A 118 4.54 22.83 16.12
N ALA A 119 5.56 22.36 15.42
CA ALA A 119 5.71 22.49 13.98
C ALA A 119 5.62 21.11 13.34
N ILE A 120 4.80 20.97 12.29
CA ILE A 120 4.71 19.72 11.52
C ILE A 120 5.21 19.96 10.09
N GLU A 121 6.17 19.16 9.67
CA GLU A 121 6.70 19.16 8.31
C GLU A 121 5.74 18.46 7.34
N ALA A 122 5.89 18.68 6.03
CA ALA A 122 5.01 18.08 5.02
C ALA A 122 5.00 16.53 5.05
N GLY A 123 6.09 15.93 5.55
CA GLY A 123 6.20 14.48 5.76
C GLY A 123 5.56 13.97 7.05
N GLY A 124 4.88 14.80 7.84
CA GLY A 124 4.25 14.39 9.10
C GLY A 124 5.20 14.36 10.31
N TYR A 125 6.42 14.86 10.19
CA TYR A 125 7.33 14.96 11.33
C TYR A 125 6.95 16.13 12.23
N LEU A 126 6.51 15.83 13.45
CA LEU A 126 6.11 16.81 14.47
C LEU A 126 7.27 17.12 15.39
N ARG A 127 7.67 18.39 15.46
CA ARG A 127 8.68 18.92 16.39
C ARG A 127 8.01 19.76 17.49
N PRO A 128 8.33 19.51 18.77
CA PRO A 128 7.85 20.35 19.86
C PRO A 128 8.52 21.72 19.80
N LEU A 129 7.76 22.78 20.07
CA LEU A 129 8.28 24.15 20.18
C LEU A 129 8.11 24.70 21.60
N ALA A 130 7.03 24.32 22.27
CA ALA A 130 6.74 24.70 23.64
C ALA A 130 5.94 23.59 24.33
N ALA A 131 6.00 23.53 25.66
CA ALA A 131 5.26 22.56 26.45
C ALA A 131 3.79 22.97 26.60
N ASP A 132 2.88 22.20 26.02
CA ASP A 132 1.42 22.30 26.22
C ASP A 132 0.73 21.03 25.67
N ASN A 133 -0.58 20.90 25.88
CA ASN A 133 -1.40 19.87 25.25
C ASN A 133 -1.97 20.39 23.93
N VAL A 134 -1.58 19.74 22.83
CA VAL A 134 -2.02 20.13 21.50
C VAL A 134 -2.78 19.02 20.81
N SER A 135 -3.73 19.41 19.95
CA SER A 135 -4.39 18.52 19.01
C SER A 135 -3.74 18.61 17.64
N VAL A 136 -3.57 17.46 16.99
CA VAL A 136 -3.07 17.39 15.61
C VAL A 136 -4.19 16.99 14.66
N LYS A 137 -4.29 17.70 13.53
CA LYS A 137 -5.30 17.48 12.50
C LYS A 137 -4.63 17.31 11.14
N ALA A 138 -5.15 16.40 10.32
CA ALA A 138 -4.74 16.18 8.94
C ALA A 138 -5.89 16.53 7.99
N VAL A 139 -5.62 17.31 6.95
CA VAL A 139 -6.63 17.77 5.98
C VAL A 139 -6.17 17.47 4.56
N PHE A 140 -6.98 16.76 3.77
CA PHE A 140 -6.68 16.55 2.35
C PHE A 140 -6.78 17.86 1.57
N ARG A 141 -5.78 18.13 0.74
CA ARG A 141 -5.83 19.25 -0.20
C ARG A 141 -6.71 18.85 -1.39
N ARG A 142 -7.61 19.73 -1.82
CA ARG A 142 -8.42 19.55 -3.04
C ARG A 142 -7.66 20.06 -4.25
#